data_AF-A0A2I0HI94-F1
#
_entry.id   AF-A0A2I0HI94-F1
#
_cell.length_a   1.000
_cell.length_b   1.000
_cell.length_c   1.000
_cell.angle_alpha   90.00
_cell.angle_beta   90.00
_cell.angle_gamma   90.00
#
_symmetry.space_group_name_H-M   'P 1'
#
loop_
_entity.id
_entity.type
_entity.pdbx_description
1 polymer ?
#
loop_
_entity_poly.entity_id
_entity_poly.type
_entity_poly.pdbx_seq_one_letter_code
_entity_poly.pdbx_strand_id
1 'polypeptide(L)'
;GYLGVKPGWTRISFPYYMSHEEFEFILAALEFLAIYGQRFLPLYRFNLRTGNWAFKKEAFKDLVRKDMNCNYGAVSLARNSHSDGSSKNADIAKEYAAYLKCARYVAGLLPKFPSPHQLSEGIDQDLLYFRM
;
A
#
# COMPACT_ATOMS: atom_id res chain seq x y z
N GLY A 1 8.39 -2.73 27.15
CA GLY A 1 7.87 -3.89 26.39
C GLY A 1 7.75 -3.53 24.92
N TYR A 2 7.79 -4.53 24.03
CA TYR A 2 7.60 -4.32 22.59
C TYR A 2 6.11 -4.32 22.23
N LEU A 3 5.58 -3.15 21.89
CA LEU A 3 4.15 -2.99 21.54
C LEU A 3 3.83 -3.61 20.16
N GLY A 4 4.80 -3.65 19.25
CA GLY A 4 4.62 -4.14 17.88
C GLY A 4 4.55 -5.65 17.71
N VAL A 5 4.75 -6.42 18.78
CA VAL A 5 4.69 -7.90 18.76
C VAL A 5 3.25 -8.41 18.86
N LYS A 6 2.33 -7.57 19.33
CA LYS A 6 0.92 -7.96 19.51
C LYS A 6 0.24 -8.07 18.14
N PRO A 7 -0.50 -9.16 17.87
CA PRO A 7 -1.28 -9.28 16.65
C PRO A 7 -2.33 -8.16 16.59
N GLY A 8 -2.35 -7.46 15.46
CA GLY A 8 -3.36 -6.44 15.16
C GLY A 8 -4.53 -7.04 14.38
N TRP A 9 -5.70 -6.43 14.54
CA TRP A 9 -6.89 -6.74 13.75
C TRP A 9 -7.40 -5.46 13.09
N THR A 10 -7.84 -5.56 11.85
CA THR A 10 -8.49 -4.45 11.14
C THR A 10 -9.90 -4.87 10.76
N ARG A 11 -10.88 -4.04 11.13
CA ARG A 11 -12.29 -4.23 10.78
C ARG A 11 -12.62 -3.36 9.56
N ILE A 12 -13.22 -3.97 8.55
CA ILE A 12 -13.78 -3.27 7.38
C ILE A 12 -15.30 -3.28 7.54
N SER A 13 -15.94 -2.13 7.38
CA SER A 13 -17.40 -2.00 7.43
C SER A 13 -17.87 -1.22 6.20
N PHE A 14 -18.94 -1.70 5.57
CA PHE A 14 -19.54 -1.07 4.39
C PHE A 14 -20.83 -0.33 4.80
N PRO A 15 -20.86 1.01 4.73
CA PRO A 15 -22.06 1.78 4.97
C PRO A 15 -23.12 1.53 3.89
N TYR A 16 -24.40 1.63 4.25
CA TYR A 16 -25.52 1.37 3.33
C TYR A 16 -25.63 2.35 2.16
N TYR A 17 -25.04 3.54 2.29
CA TYR A 17 -25.05 4.60 1.28
C TYR A 17 -23.82 4.56 0.36
N MET A 18 -22.94 3.58 0.53
CA MET A 18 -21.78 3.39 -0.34
C MET A 18 -22.25 3.02 -1.75
N SER A 19 -21.64 3.63 -2.76
CA SER A 19 -21.91 3.30 -4.16
C SER A 19 -21.37 1.91 -4.50
N HIS A 20 -21.93 1.28 -5.54
CA HIS A 20 -21.46 -0.03 -5.99
C HIS A 20 -19.99 0.05 -6.47
N GLU A 21 -19.63 1.15 -7.12
CA GLU A 21 -18.28 1.39 -7.65
C GLU A 21 -17.23 1.51 -6.53
N GLU A 22 -17.56 2.20 -5.44
CA GLU A 22 -16.70 2.27 -4.23
C GLU A 22 -16.51 0.89 -3.59
N PHE A 23 -17.60 0.13 -3.47
CA PHE A 23 -17.58 -1.21 -2.89
C PHE A 23 -16.66 -2.15 -3.69
N GLU A 24 -16.85 -2.22 -5.00
CA GLU A 24 -16.04 -3.04 -5.91
C GLU A 24 -14.56 -2.62 -5.87
N PHE A 25 -14.28 -1.31 -5.80
CA PHE A 25 -12.91 -0.82 -5.67
C PHE A 25 -12.25 -1.27 -4.36
N ILE A 26 -12.95 -1.21 -3.22
CA ILE A 26 -12.43 -1.68 -1.93
C ILE A 26 -12.15 -3.18 -1.97
N LEU A 27 -13.03 -3.99 -2.57
CA LEU A 27 -12.79 -5.42 -2.73
C LEU A 27 -11.56 -5.70 -3.59
N ALA A 28 -11.43 -5.02 -4.74
CA ALA A 28 -10.27 -5.17 -5.62
C ALA A 28 -8.96 -4.71 -4.94
N ALA A 29 -9.01 -3.65 -4.12
CA ALA A 29 -7.87 -3.20 -3.33
C ALA A 29 -7.48 -4.22 -2.23
N LEU A 30 -8.47 -4.86 -1.59
CA LEU A 30 -8.23 -5.90 -0.61
C LEU A 30 -7.61 -7.15 -1.25
N GLU A 31 -8.12 -7.59 -2.40
CA GLU A 31 -7.54 -8.68 -3.18
C GLU A 31 -6.09 -8.36 -3.57
N PHE A 32 -5.84 -7.14 -4.04
CA PHE A 32 -4.49 -6.66 -4.33
C PHE A 32 -3.57 -6.76 -3.11
N LEU A 33 -4.01 -6.32 -1.93
CA LEU A 33 -3.22 -6.40 -0.70
C LEU A 33 -2.97 -7.86 -0.28
N ALA A 34 -3.95 -8.74 -0.43
CA ALA A 34 -3.80 -10.16 -0.11
C ALA A 34 -2.74 -10.84 -0.99
N ILE A 35 -2.65 -10.47 -2.27
CA ILE A 35 -1.70 -11.05 -3.22
C ILE A 35 -0.32 -10.40 -3.12
N TYR A 36 -0.27 -9.06 -3.07
CA TYR A 36 0.97 -8.28 -3.25
C TYR A 36 1.46 -7.57 -1.99
N GLY A 37 0.68 -7.50 -0.92
CA GLY A 37 0.97 -6.67 0.26
C GLY A 37 2.35 -6.90 0.87
N GLN A 38 2.79 -8.16 0.96
CA GLN A 38 4.12 -8.52 1.47
C GLN A 38 5.26 -7.84 0.72
N ARG A 39 5.09 -7.55 -0.57
CA ARG A 39 6.12 -6.94 -1.42
C ARG A 39 6.40 -5.49 -1.04
N PHE A 40 5.45 -4.82 -0.40
CA PHE A 40 5.55 -3.41 -0.01
C PHE A 40 6.26 -3.22 1.34
N LEU A 41 6.39 -4.27 2.15
CA LEU A 41 7.03 -4.18 3.48
C LEU A 41 8.43 -3.55 3.46
N PRO A 42 9.33 -3.82 2.49
CA PRO A 42 10.66 -3.20 2.43
C PRO A 42 10.64 -1.67 2.33
N LEU A 43 9.55 -1.11 1.76
CA LEU A 43 9.35 0.33 1.65
C LEU A 43 8.99 0.99 2.99
N TYR A 44 8.76 0.20 4.03
CA TYR A 44 8.48 0.69 5.37
C TYR A 44 9.55 0.26 6.36
N ARG A 45 9.68 1.03 7.44
CA ARG A 45 10.45 0.72 8.63
C ARG A 45 9.47 0.49 9.77
N PHE A 46 9.50 -0.70 10.36
CA PHE A 46 8.71 -1.01 11.53
C PHE A 46 9.52 -0.78 12.80
N ASN A 47 8.96 -0.04 13.76
CA ASN A 47 9.55 0.15 15.08
C ASN A 47 8.86 -0.77 16.09
N LEU A 48 9.52 -1.87 16.47
CA LEU A 48 8.96 -2.87 17.39
C LEU A 48 8.65 -2.32 18.80
N ARG A 49 9.39 -1.30 19.25
CA ARG A 49 9.19 -0.69 20.56
C ARG A 49 7.86 0.07 20.61
N THR A 50 7.57 0.84 19.56
CA THR A 50 6.36 1.68 19.50
C THR A 50 5.20 1.04 18.74
N GLY A 51 5.46 0.04 17.89
CA GLY A 51 4.49 -0.52 16.96
C GLY A 51 4.22 0.36 15.73
N ASN A 52 5.05 1.39 15.48
CA ASN A 52 4.80 2.34 14.39
C ASN A 52 5.45 1.89 13.08
N TRP A 53 4.75 2.14 11.98
CA TRP A 53 5.26 2.01 10.62
C TRP A 53 5.64 3.39 10.06
N ALA A 54 6.83 3.50 9.49
CA ALA A 54 7.30 4.72 8.83
C ALA A 54 7.70 4.44 7.38
N PHE A 55 7.20 5.24 6.45
CA PHE A 55 7.49 5.08 5.03
C PHE A 55 8.90 5.58 4.66
N LYS A 56 9.67 4.77 3.94
CA LYS A 56 11.02 5.08 3.47
C LYS A 56 10.95 5.74 2.08
N LYS A 57 10.80 7.07 2.07
CA LYS A 57 10.72 7.86 0.83
C LYS A 57 11.88 7.62 -0.13
N GLU A 58 13.11 7.49 0.38
CA GLU A 58 14.30 7.29 -0.46
C GLU A 58 14.30 5.90 -1.13
N ALA A 59 13.94 4.83 -0.40
CA ALA A 59 13.82 3.49 -0.98
C ALA A 59 12.78 3.43 -2.11
N PHE A 60 11.67 4.17 -1.95
CA PHE A 60 10.66 4.30 -3.00
C PHE A 60 11.17 5.11 -4.20
N LYS A 61 11.87 6.23 -3.99
CA LYS A 61 12.49 6.99 -5.07
C LYS A 61 13.50 6.15 -5.84
N ASP A 62 14.31 5.33 -5.18
CA ASP A 62 15.29 4.47 -5.83
C ASP A 62 14.64 3.37 -6.67
N LEU A 63 13.53 2.80 -6.18
CA LEU A 63 12.72 1.85 -6.94
C LEU A 63 12.19 2.50 -8.23
N VAL A 64 11.60 3.69 -8.11
CA VAL A 64 11.04 4.46 -9.22
C VAL A 64 12.14 4.90 -10.19
N ARG A 65 13.28 5.41 -9.70
CA ARG A 65 14.41 5.83 -10.55
C ARG A 65 15.01 4.71 -11.38
N LYS A 66 15.03 3.48 -10.85
CA LYS A 66 15.50 2.30 -11.57
C LYS A 66 14.58 1.93 -12.74
N ASP A 67 13.31 2.33 -12.69
CA ASP A 67 12.38 2.14 -13.79
C ASP A 67 12.27 3.43 -14.62
N MET A 68 12.94 3.48 -15.77
CA MET A 68 12.88 4.65 -16.67
C MET A 68 11.50 4.88 -17.31
N ASN A 69 10.49 4.05 -17.00
CA ASN A 69 9.19 4.03 -17.69
C ASN A 69 7.98 4.33 -16.77
N CYS A 70 8.20 4.60 -15.48
CA CYS A 70 7.12 5.11 -14.65
C CYS A 70 6.81 6.56 -15.04
N ASN A 71 5.74 6.77 -15.80
CA ASN A 71 5.13 8.09 -15.90
C ASN A 71 4.60 8.47 -14.51
N TYR A 72 5.46 9.10 -13.70
CA TYR A 72 5.21 9.57 -12.33
C TYR A 72 3.94 10.46 -12.24
N GLY A 73 3.44 10.91 -13.40
CA GLY A 73 2.16 11.58 -13.58
C GLY A 73 0.96 10.83 -13.00
N ALA A 74 0.92 9.49 -12.98
CA ALA A 74 -0.24 8.77 -12.44
C ALA A 74 -0.35 8.86 -10.91
N VAL A 75 0.76 9.08 -10.19
CA VAL A 75 0.77 9.39 -8.74
C VAL A 75 0.46 10.87 -8.50
N SER A 76 0.85 11.75 -9.43
CA SER A 76 0.54 13.19 -9.39
C SER A 76 -0.91 13.52 -9.78
N LEU A 77 -1.60 12.65 -10.52
CA LEU A 77 -2.98 12.87 -11.00
C LEU A 77 -4.01 12.99 -9.85
N ALA A 78 -3.73 12.42 -8.68
CA ALA A 78 -4.61 12.53 -7.52
C ALA A 78 -4.58 13.91 -6.83
N ARG A 79 -3.64 14.81 -7.18
CA ARG A 79 -3.53 16.14 -6.53
C ARG A 79 -4.22 17.26 -7.29
N ASN A 80 -4.60 17.08 -8.55
CA ASN A 80 -5.11 18.16 -9.41
C ASN A 80 -6.43 17.80 -10.13
N SER A 81 -7.46 17.41 -9.39
CA SER A 81 -8.85 17.41 -9.90
C SER A 81 -9.66 18.49 -9.20
N HIS A 82 -9.38 19.75 -9.53
CA HIS A 82 -10.42 20.77 -9.48
C HIS A 82 -11.15 20.70 -10.82
N SER A 83 -12.34 20.09 -10.86
CA SER A 83 -13.22 20.20 -12.02
C SER A 83 -14.69 20.09 -11.65
N ASP A 84 -15.43 21.06 -12.16
CA ASP A 84 -16.87 21.27 -12.08
C ASP A 84 -17.73 20.04 -12.39
N GLY A 85 -18.73 19.83 -11.52
CA GLY A 85 -20.13 19.98 -11.93
C GLY A 85 -20.87 18.87 -12.69
N SER A 86 -20.28 18.02 -13.54
CA SER A 86 -21.10 17.08 -14.33
C SER A 86 -20.47 15.72 -14.63
N SER A 87 -21.18 14.65 -14.19
CA SER A 87 -20.87 13.21 -14.34
C SER A 87 -19.84 12.59 -13.39
N LYS A 88 -20.00 12.85 -12.08
CA LYS A 88 -19.11 12.39 -10.99
C LYS A 88 -18.79 10.89 -10.99
N ASN A 89 -19.76 10.00 -11.25
CA ASN A 89 -19.55 8.55 -11.07
C ASN A 89 -18.61 7.95 -12.13
N ALA A 90 -18.73 8.37 -13.39
CA ALA A 90 -17.86 7.88 -14.46
C ALA A 90 -16.41 8.34 -14.31
N ASP A 91 -16.19 9.50 -13.68
CA ASP A 91 -14.85 10.01 -13.41
C ASP A 91 -14.22 9.35 -12.18
N ILE A 92 -15.01 9.05 -11.14
CA ILE A 92 -14.55 8.29 -9.97
C ILE A 92 -14.11 6.86 -10.37
N ALA A 93 -14.88 6.18 -11.21
CA ALA A 93 -14.51 4.83 -11.67
C ALA A 93 -13.18 4.80 -12.44
N LYS A 94 -12.91 5.83 -13.27
CA LYS A 94 -11.62 5.98 -13.95
C LYS A 94 -10.49 6.22 -12.97
N GLU A 95 -10.74 7.01 -11.92
CA GLU A 95 -9.78 7.29 -10.85
C GLU A 95 -9.40 6.00 -10.09
N TYR A 96 -10.39 5.19 -9.71
CA TYR A 96 -10.19 3.89 -9.08
C TYR A 96 -9.39 2.92 -9.94
N ALA A 97 -9.71 2.86 -11.24
CA ALA A 97 -8.94 2.06 -12.20
C ALA A 97 -7.49 2.55 -12.29
N ALA A 98 -7.26 3.86 -12.26
CA ALA A 98 -5.92 4.44 -12.27
C ALA A 98 -5.13 4.06 -11.00
N TYR A 99 -5.74 4.12 -9.81
CA TYR A 99 -5.11 3.69 -8.56
C TYR A 99 -4.70 2.22 -8.58
N LEU A 100 -5.61 1.33 -8.98
CA LEU A 100 -5.31 -0.11 -9.06
C LEU A 100 -4.20 -0.40 -10.07
N LYS A 101 -4.24 0.28 -11.23
CA LYS A 101 -3.20 0.14 -12.26
C LYS A 101 -1.83 0.56 -11.72
N CYS A 102 -1.76 1.69 -11.03
CA CYS A 102 -0.53 2.17 -10.39
C CYS A 102 -0.03 1.20 -9.32
N ALA A 103 -0.91 0.73 -8.46
CA ALA A 103 -0.56 -0.20 -7.38
C ALA A 103 0.01 -1.52 -7.94
N ARG A 104 -0.63 -2.08 -8.97
CA ARG A 104 -0.16 -3.30 -9.67
C ARG A 104 1.18 -3.08 -10.37
N TYR A 105 1.37 -1.92 -10.98
CA TYR A 105 2.64 -1.57 -11.59
C TYR A 105 3.76 -1.50 -10.55
N VAL A 106 3.58 -0.78 -9.43
CA VAL A 106 4.57 -0.73 -8.34
C VAL A 106 4.83 -2.12 -7.75
N ALA A 107 3.79 -2.93 -7.57
CA ALA A 107 3.93 -4.31 -7.11
C ALA A 107 4.78 -5.19 -8.05
N GLY A 108 4.73 -4.90 -9.36
CA GLY A 108 5.54 -5.55 -10.38
C GLY A 108 7.03 -5.19 -10.29
N LEU A 109 7.37 -3.99 -9.84
CA LEU A 109 8.76 -3.54 -9.63
C LEU A 109 9.39 -4.19 -8.39
N LEU A 110 8.57 -4.63 -7.43
CA LEU A 110 9.02 -5.16 -6.15
C LEU A 110 9.25 -6.68 -6.23
N PRO A 111 10.30 -7.19 -5.55
CA PRO A 111 10.59 -8.62 -5.50
C PRO A 111 9.42 -9.37 -4.87
N LYS A 112 9.11 -10.57 -5.39
CA LYS A 112 7.99 -11.40 -4.90
C LYS A 112 8.13 -11.78 -3.43
N PHE A 113 9.35 -12.10 -3.02
CA PHE A 113 9.71 -12.42 -1.64
C PHE A 113 10.91 -11.55 -1.27
N PRO A 114 10.70 -10.43 -0.56
CA PRO A 114 11.82 -9.64 -0.10
C PRO A 114 12.67 -10.45 0.89
N SER A 115 13.97 -10.15 0.91
CA SER A 115 14.87 -10.70 1.92
C SER A 115 14.38 -10.28 3.31
N PRO A 116 14.42 -11.17 4.32
CA PRO A 116 14.01 -10.82 5.67
C PRO A 116 14.69 -9.54 6.13
N HIS A 117 13.93 -8.58 6.65
CA HIS A 117 14.54 -7.41 7.25
C HIS A 117 15.27 -7.83 8.53
N GLN A 118 16.56 -7.48 8.59
CA GLN A 118 17.30 -7.56 9.84
C GLN A 118 16.69 -6.54 10.80
N LEU A 119 15.97 -7.06 11.80
CA LEU A 119 15.46 -6.25 12.89
C LEU A 119 16.65 -5.79 13.73
N SER A 120 16.55 -4.58 14.29
CA SER A 120 17.58 -4.00 15.14
C SER A 120 18.06 -5.03 16.17
N GLU A 121 19.38 -5.13 16.33
CA GLU A 121 20.07 -6.11 17.18
C GLU A 121 19.40 -6.26 18.56
N GLY A 122 19.07 -7.50 18.93
CA GLY A 122 18.60 -7.84 20.28
C GLY A 122 17.13 -8.27 20.40
N ILE A 123 16.42 -8.51 19.29
CA ILE A 123 15.05 -9.06 19.33
C ILE A 123 15.05 -10.42 18.63
N ASP A 124 14.62 -11.44 19.37
CA ASP A 124 14.41 -12.78 18.84
C ASP A 124 13.31 -12.76 17.76
N GLN A 125 13.66 -13.19 16.54
CA GLN A 125 12.73 -13.27 15.41
C GLN A 125 11.62 -14.28 15.65
N ASP A 126 11.84 -15.28 16.51
CA ASP A 126 10.87 -16.32 16.85
C ASP A 126 9.69 -15.78 17.68
N LEU A 127 9.81 -14.56 18.22
CA LEU A 127 8.72 -13.88 18.91
C LEU A 127 7.71 -13.22 17.96
N LEU A 128 7.98 -13.19 16.65
CA LEU A 128 7.10 -12.56 15.67
C LEU A 128 6.17 -13.58 15.01
N TYR A 129 4.88 -13.29 15.06
CA TYR A 129 3.84 -14.08 14.36
C TYR A 129 3.85 -13.90 12.83
N PHE A 130 4.68 -13.00 12.30
CA PHE A 130 4.69 -12.65 10.88
C PHE A 130 6.10 -12.33 10.38
N ARG A 131 6.32 -12.56 9.09
CA ARG A 131 7.61 -12.32 8.42
C ARG A 131 7.76 -10.83 8.08
N MET A 132 8.92 -10.26 8.39
CA MET A 132 9.33 -8.91 7.98
C MET A 132 10.60 -8.94 7.13
#